data_AF-A0A2D7AN52-F1
#
_entry.id   AF-A0A2D7AN52-F1
#
_cell.length_a   1.000
_cell.length_b   1.000
_cell.length_c   1.000
_cell.angle_alpha   90.00
_cell.angle_beta   90.00
_cell.angle_gamma   90.00
#
_symmetry.space_group_name_H-M   'P 1'
#
loop_
_entity.id
_entity.type
_entity.pdbx_description
1 polymer ?
#
loop_
_entity_poly.entity_id
_entity_poly.type
_entity_poly.pdbx_seq_one_letter_code
_entity_poly.pdbx_strand_id
1 'polypeptide(L)' 'MSKKKKPLFLEKVADKNTSRDQIMFNLINALKKNGWKCDDETNNFQQKYLKKFKENSND' A
#
# COMPACT_ATOMS: atom_id res chain seq x y z
N MET A 1 -5.52 -30.49 -10.49
CA MET A 1 -4.95 -29.20 -10.97
C MET A 1 -4.45 -28.41 -9.78
N SER A 2 -3.13 -28.24 -9.63
CA SER A 2 -2.57 -27.38 -8.58
C SER A 2 -2.98 -25.94 -8.86
N LYS A 3 -3.70 -25.29 -7.92
CA LYS A 3 -4.02 -23.86 -8.01
C LYS A 3 -2.69 -23.11 -7.99
N LYS A 4 -2.17 -22.73 -9.17
CA LYS A 4 -0.98 -21.88 -9.28
C LYS A 4 -1.22 -20.64 -8.41
N LYS A 5 -0.41 -20.46 -7.36
CA LYS A 5 -0.46 -19.25 -6.53
C LYS A 5 -0.21 -18.06 -7.45
N LYS A 6 -1.23 -17.21 -7.68
CA LYS A 6 -1.00 -15.93 -8.33
C LYS A 6 -0.17 -15.07 -7.36
N PRO A 7 1.00 -14.56 -7.77
CA PRO A 7 1.71 -13.59 -6.94
C PRO A 7 0.79 -12.39 -6.72
N LEU A 8 0.46 -12.10 -5.46
CA LEU A 8 -0.28 -10.88 -5.08
C LEU A 8 0.52 -9.61 -5.42
N PHE A 9 1.84 -9.77 -5.59
CA PHE A 9 2.84 -8.70 -5.64
C PHE A 9 3.52 -8.57 -7.01
N LEU A 10 2.75 -8.67 -8.10
CA LEU A 10 3.27 -8.22 -9.41
C LEU A 10 3.42 -6.69 -9.46
N GLU A 11 2.85 -5.98 -8.49
CA GLU A 11 2.99 -4.54 -8.32
C GLU A 11 4.23 -4.21 -7.49
N LYS A 12 5.04 -3.28 -8.00
CA LYS A 12 6.24 -2.81 -7.32
C LYS A 12 5.86 -2.02 -6.06
N VAL A 13 6.10 -2.61 -4.89
CA VAL A 13 5.81 -1.97 -3.59
C VAL A 13 6.97 -1.11 -3.09
N ALA A 14 8.22 -1.43 -3.46
CA ALA A 14 9.41 -0.77 -2.96
C ALA A 14 10.58 -0.79 -3.96
N ASP A 15 11.53 0.12 -3.76
CA ASP A 15 12.90 0.10 -4.25
C ASP A 15 13.86 0.73 -3.23
N LYS A 16 15.14 0.85 -3.59
CA LYS A 16 16.21 1.39 -2.73
C LYS A 16 15.95 2.80 -2.20
N ASN A 17 15.07 3.58 -2.84
CA ASN A 17 14.76 4.95 -2.46
C ASN A 17 13.39 5.07 -1.78
N THR A 18 12.66 3.97 -1.62
CA THR A 18 11.31 3.99 -1.05
C THR A 18 11.38 4.04 0.47
N SER A 19 10.82 5.09 1.06
CA SER A 19 10.75 5.20 2.54
C SER A 19 9.86 4.11 3.15
N ARG A 20 10.12 3.75 4.41
CA ARG A 20 9.32 2.75 5.15
C ARG A 20 7.81 3.02 5.08
N ASP A 21 7.42 4.28 5.28
CA ASP A 21 6.01 4.65 5.30
C ASP A 21 5.38 4.53 3.90
N GLN A 22 6.15 4.80 2.85
CA GLN A 22 5.70 4.61 1.46
C GLN A 22 5.60 3.14 1.07
N ILE A 23 6.51 2.28 1.57
CA ILE A 23 6.40 0.82 1.43
C ILE A 23 5.09 0.34 2.07
N MET A 24 4.81 0.78 3.29
CA MET A 24 3.59 0.42 4.02
C MET A 24 2.34 0.86 3.25
N PHE A 25 2.32 2.10 2.75
CA PHE A 25 1.22 2.61 1.93
C PHE A 25 1.01 1.80 0.65
N ASN A 26 2.09 1.53 -0.09
CA ASN A 26 2.04 0.77 -1.33
C ASN A 26 1.56 -0.67 -1.09
N LEU A 27 1.99 -1.29 0.01
CA LEU A 27 1.58 -2.64 0.38
C LEU A 27 0.08 -2.70 0.68
N ILE A 28 -0.44 -1.75 1.47
CA ILE A 28 -1.86 -1.67 1.81
C ILE A 28 -2.71 -1.52 0.53
N ASN A 29 -2.28 -0.67 -0.41
CA ASN A 29 -2.97 -0.50 -1.68
C ASN A 29 -2.99 -1.78 -2.51
N ALA A 30 -1.84 -2.47 -2.63
CA ALA A 30 -1.74 -3.72 -3.37
C ALA A 30 -2.64 -4.81 -2.75
N LEU A 31 -2.67 -4.93 -1.42
CA LEU A 31 -3.54 -5.88 -0.71
C LEU A 31 -5.03 -5.60 -0.97
N LYS A 32 -5.47 -4.34 -0.80
CA LYS A 32 -6.86 -3.94 -1.05
C LYS A 32 -7.30 -4.17 -2.50
N LYS A 33 -6.44 -3.85 -3.46
CA LYS A 33 -6.70 -4.09 -4.89
C LYS A 33 -6.90 -5.57 -5.21
N ASN A 34 -6.25 -6.45 -4.44
CA ASN A 34 -6.41 -7.90 -4.54
C ASN A 34 -7.56 -8.46 -3.68
N GLY A 35 -8.44 -7.61 -3.14
CA GLY A 35 -9.64 -8.01 -2.41
C GLY A 35 -9.43 -8.31 -0.92
N TRP A 36 -8.27 -7.97 -0.36
CA TRP A 36 -8.02 -8.13 1.06
C TRP A 36 -8.67 -7.00 1.87
N LYS A 37 -9.24 -7.37 3.02
CA LYS A 37 -9.73 -6.41 4.01
C LYS A 37 -8.60 -6.06 4.98
N CYS A 38 -8.50 -4.78 5.32
CA CYS A 38 -7.56 -4.28 6.31
C CYS A 38 -8.34 -3.79 7.55
N ASP A 39 -7.70 -3.87 8.71
CA ASP A 39 -8.25 -3.34 9.96
C ASP A 39 -8.26 -1.80 9.99
N ASP A 40 -8.89 -1.26 11.03
CA ASP A 40 -9.05 0.19 11.21
C ASP A 40 -7.72 0.89 11.42
N GLU A 41 -6.75 0.25 12.07
CA GLU A 41 -5.41 0.82 12.25
C GLU A 41 -4.71 1.03 10.90
N THR A 42 -4.76 0.03 10.04
CA THR A 42 -4.22 0.07 8.68
C THR A 42 -4.93 1.11 7.83
N ASN A 43 -6.26 1.20 7.95
CA ASN A 43 -7.06 2.22 7.27
C ASN A 43 -6.67 3.64 7.72
N ASN A 44 -6.49 3.82 9.04
CA ASN A 44 -6.09 5.10 9.63
C ASN A 44 -4.69 5.51 9.17
N PHE A 45 -3.73 4.58 9.11
CA PHE A 45 -2.40 4.84 8.56
C PHE A 45 -2.49 5.32 7.11
N GLN A 46 -3.22 4.60 6.26
CA GLN A 46 -3.35 4.92 4.85
C GLN A 46 -3.96 6.32 4.64
N GLN A 47 -4.99 6.69 5.40
CA GLN A 47 -5.62 8.01 5.31
C GLN A 47 -4.70 9.13 5.81
N LYS A 48 -3.99 8.92 6.92
CA LYS A 48 -3.00 9.88 7.43
C LYS A 48 -1.89 10.13 6.41
N TYR A 49 -1.38 9.07 5.78
CA TYR A 49 -0.36 9.17 4.75
C TYR A 49 -0.86 9.96 3.52
N LEU A 50 -2.08 9.68 3.05
CA LEU A 50 -2.72 10.42 1.96
C LEU A 50 -2.90 11.91 2.27
N LYS A 51 -3.33 12.23 3.49
CA LYS A 51 -3.51 13.62 3.94
C LYS A 51 -2.19 14.38 3.91
N LYS A 52 -1.13 13.80 4.52
CA LYS A 52 0.22 14.38 4.53
C LYS A 52 0.76 14.63 3.13
N PHE A 53 0.52 13.69 2.21
CA PHE A 53 1.01 13.83 0.82
C PHE A 53 0.30 14.96 0.07
N LYS A 54 -1.02 15.11 0.27
CA LYS A 54 -1.81 16.20 -0.34
C LYS A 54 -1.43 17.57 0.18
N GLU A 55 -1.17 17.69 1.48
CA GLU A 55 -0.72 18.95 2.09
C GLU A 55 0.63 19.39 1.52
N ASN A 56 1.57 18.46 1.35
CA ASN A 56 2.89 18.73 0.77
C ASN A 56 2.90 18.99 -0.75
N SER A 57 1.78 18.83 -1.46
CA SER A 57 1.69 19.01 -2.93
C SER A 57 1.04 20.33 -3.35
N ASN A 58 0.55 21.13 -2.39
CA ASN A 58 -0.11 22.42 -2.64
C ASN A 58 0.78 23.64 -2.36
N ASP A 59 2.07 23.43 -2.11
CA ASP A 59 3.14 24.45 -2.08
C ASP A 59 3.98 24.36 -3.36
#